data_AF-M2XGL0-F1
#
_entry.id   AF-M2XGL0-F1
#
_cell.length_a   1.000
_cell.length_b   1.000
_cell.length_c   1.000
_cell.angle_alpha   90.00
_cell.angle_beta   90.00
_cell.angle_gamma   90.00
#
_symmetry.space_group_name_H-M   'P 1'
#
loop_
_entity.id
_entity.type
_entity.pdbx_description
1 polymer ?
#
loop_
_entity_poly.entity_id
_entity_poly.type
_entity_poly.pdbx_seq_one_letter_code
_entity_poly.pdbx_strand_id
1 'polypeptide(L)'
;MSWWDRYFVPGDLRAQQQLPPSSAPLLASTQQDEQIKSSPPVAPQRIDAAHRARRQNALLFGGLAFTSLSALLMRRAIRKKQLATYPQFTTKVAGSRDPVVKVPTFTPSNTQAKAEGGLDAAEALFLATLSTFSIFMTGTGAFMKLYDIADVEDLREFVKQGIGYDVYSGETEADKEIETWFAEVLSRKDGTGNLREEIVTKMAELGELEEKRKREVEEKGLLQKIETKKRELEERR
;
A
#
# COMPACT_ATOMS: atom_id res chain seq x y z
N MET A 1 21.42 -10.33 -20.76
CA MET A 1 20.17 -9.96 -20.07
C MET A 1 20.45 -9.90 -18.59
N SER A 2 20.16 -8.78 -17.92
CA SER A 2 20.28 -8.73 -16.46
C SER A 2 19.11 -9.49 -15.82
N TRP A 3 19.32 -10.06 -14.64
CA TRP A 3 18.23 -10.67 -13.86
C TRP A 3 17.12 -9.64 -13.56
N TRP A 4 17.48 -8.37 -13.40
CA TRP A 4 16.57 -7.25 -13.18
C TRP A 4 15.60 -7.02 -14.34
N ASP A 5 16.09 -7.07 -15.59
CA ASP A 5 15.25 -6.86 -16.77
C ASP A 5 14.14 -7.92 -16.88
N ARG A 6 14.41 -9.15 -16.45
CA ARG A 6 13.42 -10.24 -16.56
C ARG A 6 12.21 -10.06 -15.65
N TYR A 7 12.38 -9.39 -14.52
CA TYR A 7 11.34 -9.25 -13.49
C TYR A 7 10.68 -7.87 -13.47
N PHE A 8 11.43 -6.82 -13.79
CA PHE A 8 10.94 -5.43 -13.70
C PHE A 8 10.59 -4.78 -15.03
N VAL A 9 10.86 -5.42 -16.17
CA VAL A 9 10.48 -4.85 -17.47
C VAL A 9 8.95 -4.82 -17.61
N PRO A 10 8.37 -3.67 -18.02
CA PRO A 10 6.95 -3.52 -18.35
C PRO A 10 6.46 -4.61 -19.31
N GLY A 11 5.24 -5.11 -19.07
CA GLY A 11 4.64 -6.20 -19.85
C GLY A 11 4.58 -5.95 -21.36
N ASP A 12 4.46 -4.68 -21.77
CA ASP A 12 4.46 -4.26 -23.18
C ASP A 12 5.71 -4.72 -23.93
N LEU A 13 6.88 -4.61 -23.28
CA LEU A 13 8.15 -5.03 -23.87
C LEU A 13 8.29 -6.57 -23.90
N ARG A 14 7.66 -7.30 -22.97
CA ARG A 14 7.63 -8.78 -23.01
C ARG A 14 6.70 -9.29 -24.12
N ALA A 15 5.55 -8.66 -24.29
CA ALA A 15 4.59 -8.98 -25.34
C ALA A 15 5.19 -8.68 -26.73
N GLN A 16 5.91 -7.57 -26.86
CA GLN A 16 6.61 -7.21 -28.10
C GLN A 16 7.77 -8.19 -28.42
N GLN A 17 8.42 -8.76 -27.40
CA GLN A 17 9.51 -9.73 -27.57
C GLN A 17 9.06 -11.14 -27.96
N GLN A 18 7.77 -11.48 -27.80
CA GLN A 18 7.23 -12.80 -28.16
C GLN A 18 6.73 -12.90 -29.61
N LEU A 19 6.79 -11.81 -30.39
CA LEU A 19 6.55 -11.87 -31.84
C LEU A 19 7.78 -12.50 -32.54
N PRO A 20 7.60 -13.56 -33.36
CA PRO A 20 8.72 -14.17 -34.09
C PRO A 20 9.31 -13.16 -35.09
N PRO A 21 10.64 -13.19 -35.35
CA PRO A 21 11.26 -12.29 -36.32
C PRO A 21 10.83 -12.70 -37.74
N SER A 22 9.78 -12.06 -38.26
CA SER A 22 9.46 -12.14 -39.69
C SER A 22 10.49 -11.33 -40.46
N SER A 23 11.45 -12.02 -41.07
CA SER A 23 12.39 -11.49 -42.04
C SER A 23 11.67 -10.84 -43.22
N ALA A 24 12.01 -9.57 -43.51
CA ALA A 24 11.53 -8.78 -44.65
C ALA A 24 12.13 -9.26 -46.00
N PRO A 25 11.71 -8.72 -47.17
CA PRO A 25 12.28 -7.44 -47.62
C PRO A 25 11.36 -6.46 -48.41
N LEU A 26 11.69 -5.17 -48.24
CA LEU A 26 11.63 -3.98 -49.11
C LEU A 26 10.55 -3.75 -50.21
N LEU A 27 10.16 -2.46 -50.29
CA LEU A 27 9.56 -1.66 -51.39
C LEU A 27 8.03 -1.56 -51.48
N ALA A 28 7.46 -0.53 -50.83
CA ALA A 28 6.46 0.36 -51.42
C ALA A 28 6.30 1.62 -50.55
N SER A 29 6.53 2.78 -51.15
CA SER A 29 6.27 4.11 -50.59
C SER A 29 4.81 4.52 -50.77
N THR A 30 4.28 5.21 -49.76
CA THR A 30 3.17 6.19 -49.82
C THR A 30 1.75 5.65 -50.07
N GLN A 31 0.93 5.60 -49.00
CA GLN A 31 -0.44 6.17 -48.89
C GLN A 31 -1.19 5.59 -47.68
N GLN A 32 -2.01 6.45 -47.04
CA GLN A 32 -3.03 6.22 -45.99
C GLN A 32 -2.45 6.14 -44.56
N ASP A 33 -2.57 7.10 -43.63
CA ASP A 33 -3.65 8.05 -43.28
C ASP A 33 -5.08 7.51 -43.43
N GLU A 34 -5.79 7.45 -42.30
CA GLU A 34 -7.09 6.81 -42.04
C GLU A 34 -7.12 5.28 -41.95
N GLN A 35 -6.60 4.74 -40.84
CA GLN A 35 -7.27 3.60 -40.23
C GLN A 35 -7.11 3.57 -38.71
N ILE A 36 -7.73 4.54 -38.03
CA ILE A 36 -8.12 4.38 -36.62
C ILE A 36 -9.29 3.37 -36.60
N LYS A 37 -8.99 2.10 -36.87
CA LYS A 37 -9.87 1.01 -36.47
C LYS A 37 -9.55 0.73 -35.02
N SER A 38 -10.52 1.03 -34.17
CA SER A 38 -10.66 0.52 -32.82
C SER A 38 -10.31 -0.97 -32.77
N SER A 39 -9.07 -1.28 -32.40
CA SER A 39 -8.81 -2.57 -31.78
C SER A 39 -9.63 -2.61 -30.50
N PRO A 40 -10.41 -3.68 -30.23
CA PRO A 40 -10.94 -3.87 -28.90
C PRO A 40 -9.75 -3.84 -27.93
N PRO A 41 -9.90 -3.29 -26.70
CA PRO A 41 -8.82 -3.27 -25.74
C PRO A 41 -8.33 -4.71 -25.59
N VAL A 42 -7.10 -4.96 -26.03
CA VAL A 42 -6.45 -6.25 -25.84
C VAL A 42 -6.41 -6.42 -24.34
N ALA A 43 -7.29 -7.29 -23.81
CA ALA A 43 -7.23 -7.65 -22.41
C ALA A 43 -5.79 -8.10 -22.16
N PRO A 44 -5.08 -7.52 -21.16
CA PRO A 44 -3.70 -7.89 -20.92
C PRO A 44 -3.66 -9.41 -20.79
N GLN A 45 -2.75 -10.07 -21.51
CA GLN A 45 -2.58 -11.53 -21.41
C GLN A 45 -2.17 -11.84 -19.96
N ARG A 46 -3.17 -12.12 -19.12
CA ARG A 46 -2.97 -12.41 -17.71
C ARG A 46 -2.20 -13.72 -17.62
N ILE A 47 -1.17 -13.73 -16.76
CA ILE A 47 -0.38 -14.91 -16.43
C ILE A 47 -1.32 -16.03 -15.95
N ASP A 48 -0.95 -17.29 -16.23
CA ASP A 48 -1.68 -18.48 -15.77
C ASP A 48 -2.05 -18.39 -14.27
N ALA A 49 -3.30 -18.79 -13.95
CA ALA A 49 -3.89 -18.65 -12.63
C ALA A 49 -3.10 -19.38 -11.54
N ALA A 50 -2.49 -20.53 -11.88
CA ALA A 50 -1.64 -21.28 -10.96
C ALA A 50 -0.35 -20.53 -10.61
N HIS A 51 0.25 -19.83 -11.58
CA HIS A 51 1.43 -18.99 -11.35
C HIS A 51 1.08 -17.74 -10.54
N ARG A 52 -0.09 -17.14 -10.79
CA ARG A 52 -0.64 -16.00 -10.04
C ARG A 52 -0.80 -16.33 -8.55
N ALA A 53 -1.50 -17.42 -8.25
CA ALA A 53 -1.74 -17.87 -6.88
C ALA A 53 -0.44 -18.16 -6.12
N ARG A 54 0.59 -18.71 -6.78
CA ARG A 54 1.90 -18.95 -6.15
C ARG A 54 2.59 -17.65 -5.76
N ARG A 55 2.57 -16.63 -6.61
CA ARG A 55 3.20 -15.33 -6.33
C ARG A 55 2.51 -14.60 -5.18
N GLN A 56 1.18 -14.56 -5.19
CA GLN A 56 0.37 -13.93 -4.13
C GLN A 56 0.60 -14.62 -2.77
N ASN A 57 0.61 -15.95 -2.77
CA ASN A 57 0.79 -16.72 -1.55
C ASN A 57 2.23 -16.70 -1.03
N ALA A 58 3.24 -16.53 -1.90
CA ALA A 58 4.64 -16.54 -1.48
C ALA A 58 4.97 -15.40 -0.51
N LEU A 59 4.50 -14.18 -0.79
CA LEU A 59 4.74 -13.02 0.07
C LEU A 59 3.99 -13.15 1.40
N LEU A 60 2.73 -13.60 1.36
CA LEU A 60 1.91 -13.81 2.54
C LEU A 60 2.48 -14.92 3.46
N PHE A 61 2.79 -16.09 2.91
CA PHE A 61 3.36 -17.18 3.70
C PHE A 61 4.78 -16.88 4.15
N GLY A 62 5.58 -16.18 3.34
CA GLY A 62 6.89 -15.69 3.73
C GLY A 62 6.81 -14.72 4.91
N GLY A 63 5.88 -13.76 4.86
CA GLY A 63 5.58 -12.84 5.95
C GLY A 63 5.13 -13.57 7.22
N LEU A 64 4.14 -14.46 7.13
CA LEU A 64 3.62 -15.23 8.27
C LEU A 64 4.69 -16.11 8.91
N ALA A 65 5.49 -16.82 8.09
CA ALA A 65 6.59 -17.62 8.58
C ALA A 65 7.62 -16.75 9.31
N PHE A 66 7.99 -15.62 8.73
CA PHE A 66 8.94 -14.68 9.33
C PHE A 66 8.40 -14.03 10.61
N THR A 67 7.12 -13.65 10.66
CA THR A 67 6.46 -13.15 11.87
C THR A 67 6.43 -14.21 12.96
N SER A 68 6.15 -15.47 12.62
CA SER A 68 6.18 -16.56 13.61
C SER A 68 7.58 -16.75 14.19
N LEU A 69 8.62 -16.72 13.34
CA LEU A 69 10.02 -16.82 13.77
C LEU A 69 10.42 -15.61 14.63
N SER A 70 10.05 -14.40 14.21
CA SER A 70 10.29 -13.16 14.94
C SER A 70 9.62 -13.20 16.33
N ALA A 71 8.37 -13.68 16.41
CA ALA A 71 7.66 -13.86 17.67
C ALA A 71 8.33 -14.90 18.60
N LEU A 72 8.87 -15.98 18.05
CA LEU A 72 9.62 -16.98 18.82
C LEU A 72 10.91 -16.39 19.41
N LEU A 73 11.65 -15.62 18.61
CA LEU A 73 12.85 -14.91 19.07
C LEU A 73 12.53 -13.90 20.16
N MET A 74 11.47 -13.10 19.97
CA MET A 74 10.97 -12.15 20.96
C MET A 74 10.59 -12.87 22.27
N ARG A 75 9.84 -13.97 22.19
CA ARG A 75 9.44 -14.76 23.36
C ARG A 75 10.65 -15.31 24.11
N ARG A 76 11.69 -15.75 23.40
CA ARG A 76 12.93 -16.24 24.00
C ARG A 76 13.72 -15.10 24.68
N ALA A 77 13.85 -13.95 24.02
CA ALA A 77 14.54 -12.79 24.55
C ALA A 77 13.83 -12.23 25.80
N ILE A 78 12.51 -12.03 25.73
CA ILE A 78 11.70 -11.56 26.86
C ILE A 78 11.80 -12.54 28.04
N ARG A 79 11.69 -13.86 27.83
CA ARG A 79 11.84 -14.83 28.93
C ARG A 79 13.22 -14.75 29.58
N LYS A 80 14.30 -14.63 28.80
CA LYS A 80 15.65 -14.48 29.33
C LYS A 80 15.77 -13.22 30.19
N LYS A 81 15.21 -12.10 29.73
CA LYS A 81 15.21 -10.83 30.48
C LYS A 81 14.35 -10.90 31.74
N GLN A 82 13.13 -11.46 31.66
CA GLN A 82 12.25 -11.64 32.81
C GLN A 82 12.89 -12.47 33.94
N LEU A 83 13.60 -13.55 33.57
CA LEU A 83 14.36 -14.35 34.53
C LEU A 83 15.55 -13.59 35.14
N ALA A 84 16.18 -12.70 34.38
CA ALA A 84 17.30 -11.88 34.85
C ALA A 84 16.85 -10.69 35.71
N THR A 85 15.65 -10.13 35.49
CA THR A 85 15.10 -9.01 36.28
C THR A 85 14.70 -9.43 37.69
N TYR A 86 14.28 -10.68 37.89
CA TYR A 86 13.81 -11.18 39.18
C TYR A 86 14.55 -12.45 39.63
N PRO A 87 15.86 -12.36 39.94
CA PRO A 87 16.63 -13.51 40.40
C PRO A 87 16.02 -14.18 41.64
N GLN A 88 15.36 -13.42 42.51
CA GLN A 88 14.68 -13.89 43.72
C GLN A 88 13.52 -14.88 43.46
N PHE A 89 12.94 -14.90 42.26
CA PHE A 89 11.85 -15.83 41.89
C PHE A 89 12.37 -17.07 41.16
N THR A 90 13.68 -17.14 40.87
CA THR A 90 14.28 -18.17 40.03
C THR A 90 15.39 -18.88 40.79
N THR A 91 15.14 -20.11 41.25
CA THR A 91 16.20 -20.94 41.84
C THR A 91 16.63 -21.98 40.81
N LYS A 92 17.92 -22.00 40.43
CA LYS A 92 18.46 -23.13 39.67
C LYS A 92 18.59 -24.32 40.62
N VAL A 93 17.76 -25.34 40.41
CA VAL A 93 17.92 -26.63 41.11
C VAL A 93 19.14 -27.33 40.49
N ALA A 94 20.10 -27.74 41.32
CA ALA A 94 21.28 -28.45 40.86
C ALA A 94 20.87 -29.71 40.07
N GLY A 95 21.24 -29.77 38.79
CA GLY A 95 20.89 -30.86 37.87
C GLY A 95 19.77 -30.57 36.85
N SER A 96 19.07 -29.44 36.95
CA SER A 96 18.05 -29.05 35.95
C SER A 96 18.57 -28.03 34.93
N ARG A 97 18.25 -28.23 33.64
CA ARG A 97 18.61 -27.31 32.55
C ARG A 97 17.79 -26.03 32.59
N ASP A 98 16.56 -26.11 33.06
CA ASP A 98 15.61 -25.00 33.07
C ASP A 98 15.44 -24.42 34.48
N PRO A 99 15.44 -23.07 34.62
CA PRO A 99 15.19 -22.43 35.90
C PRO A 99 13.73 -22.65 36.31
N VAL A 100 13.53 -23.19 37.51
CA VAL A 100 12.19 -23.41 38.08
C VAL A 100 11.76 -22.14 38.81
N VAL A 101 10.60 -21.60 38.43
CA VAL A 101 9.99 -20.45 39.11
C VAL A 101 9.36 -20.94 40.42
N LYS A 102 9.87 -20.47 41.56
CA LYS A 102 9.30 -20.78 42.88
C LYS A 102 8.63 -19.53 43.45
N VAL A 103 7.49 -19.73 44.14
CA VAL A 103 6.79 -18.66 44.86
C VAL A 103 7.71 -18.16 45.98
N PRO A 104 8.00 -16.86 46.07
CA PRO A 104 8.98 -16.29 47.00
C PRO A 104 8.52 -16.35 48.46
N THR A 105 9.45 -16.64 49.35
CA THR A 105 9.39 -16.22 50.76
C THR A 105 9.81 -14.75 50.82
N PHE A 106 8.97 -13.89 51.39
CA PHE A 106 9.13 -12.42 51.39
C PHE A 106 10.51 -12.03 51.95
N THR A 107 11.41 -11.55 51.08
CA THR A 107 12.75 -11.08 51.47
C THR A 107 12.93 -9.67 50.90
N PRO A 108 13.08 -8.62 51.73
CA PRO A 108 13.21 -7.25 51.25
C PRO A 108 14.62 -6.99 50.72
N SER A 109 14.89 -7.31 49.47
CA SER A 109 16.18 -7.03 48.83
C SER A 109 16.09 -5.80 47.92
N ASN A 110 16.73 -4.70 48.33
CA ASN A 110 16.96 -3.49 47.53
C ASN A 110 18.06 -3.70 46.45
N THR A 111 18.07 -4.87 45.83
CA THR A 111 19.01 -5.22 44.76
C THR A 111 18.41 -4.78 43.44
N GLN A 112 18.94 -3.68 42.89
CA GLN A 112 18.56 -3.24 41.56
C GLN A 112 18.94 -4.30 40.53
N ALA A 113 18.02 -4.58 39.61
CA ALA A 113 18.28 -5.46 38.49
C ALA A 113 19.46 -4.89 37.68
N LYS A 114 20.51 -5.70 37.49
CA LYS A 114 21.71 -5.28 36.75
C LYS A 114 21.36 -5.21 35.26
N ALA A 115 21.00 -4.01 34.78
CA ALA A 115 20.71 -3.74 33.38
C ALA A 115 21.97 -3.23 32.66
N GLU A 116 22.47 -3.97 31.67
CA GLU A 116 23.54 -3.50 30.78
C GLU A 116 22.91 -2.63 29.67
N GLY A 117 22.64 -1.36 29.99
CA GLY A 117 21.74 -0.49 29.20
C GLY A 117 22.08 -0.33 27.71
N GLY A 118 23.37 -0.29 27.33
CA GLY A 118 23.77 -0.06 25.93
C GLY A 118 23.54 -1.27 25.01
N LEU A 119 24.01 -2.45 25.44
CA LEU A 119 23.84 -3.69 24.68
C LEU A 119 22.37 -4.14 24.69
N ASP A 120 21.68 -3.93 25.82
CA ASP A 120 20.27 -4.27 25.98
C ASP A 120 19.35 -3.40 25.09
N ALA A 121 19.71 -2.11 24.91
CA ALA A 121 19.02 -1.19 24.01
C ALA A 121 19.24 -1.55 22.54
N ALA A 122 20.46 -1.91 22.14
CA ALA A 122 20.75 -2.36 20.77
C ALA A 122 19.97 -3.64 20.44
N GLU A 123 19.93 -4.62 21.35
CA GLU A 123 19.12 -5.83 21.19
C GLU A 123 17.63 -5.50 21.09
N ALA A 124 17.13 -4.56 21.91
CA ALA A 124 15.74 -4.11 21.85
C ALA A 124 15.40 -3.40 20.53
N LEU A 125 16.32 -2.61 19.98
CA LEU A 125 16.15 -1.95 18.68
C LEU A 125 16.04 -2.97 17.55
N PHE A 126 16.94 -3.96 17.52
CA PHE A 126 16.88 -5.03 16.52
C PHE A 126 15.62 -5.90 16.68
N LEU A 127 15.21 -6.22 17.91
CA LEU A 127 13.96 -6.94 18.16
C LEU A 127 12.73 -6.15 17.71
N ALA A 128 12.70 -4.84 18.01
CA ALA A 128 11.61 -3.97 17.60
C ALA A 128 11.51 -3.86 16.08
N THR A 129 12.62 -3.53 15.40
CA THR A 129 12.67 -3.43 13.93
C THR A 129 12.30 -4.74 13.26
N LEU A 130 12.79 -5.89 13.74
CA LEU A 130 12.43 -7.20 13.22
C LEU A 130 10.94 -7.50 13.38
N SER A 131 10.35 -7.15 14.52
CA SER A 131 8.91 -7.35 14.77
C SER A 131 8.04 -6.48 13.85
N THR A 132 8.34 -5.18 13.74
CA THR A 132 7.61 -4.25 12.88
C THR A 132 7.76 -4.62 11.41
N PHE A 133 8.99 -4.96 10.98
CA PHE A 133 9.26 -5.40 9.62
C PHE A 133 8.50 -6.68 9.27
N SER A 134 8.35 -7.61 10.21
CA SER A 134 7.57 -8.83 9.99
C SER A 134 6.07 -8.56 9.81
N ILE A 135 5.51 -7.65 10.62
CA ILE A 135 4.11 -7.25 10.53
C ILE A 135 3.87 -6.51 9.22
N PHE A 136 4.79 -5.64 8.82
CA PHE A 136 4.75 -4.95 7.54
C PHE A 136 4.72 -5.95 6.38
N MET A 137 5.67 -6.89 6.34
CA MET A 137 5.74 -7.90 5.28
C MET A 137 4.47 -8.76 5.18
N THR A 138 3.93 -9.17 6.34
CA THR A 138 2.66 -9.90 6.41
C THR A 138 1.48 -9.03 5.95
N GLY A 139 1.44 -7.76 6.35
CA GLY A 139 0.43 -6.80 5.96
C GLY A 139 0.42 -6.55 4.46
N THR A 140 1.59 -6.32 3.85
CA THR A 140 1.74 -6.19 2.40
C THR A 140 1.34 -7.47 1.67
N GLY A 141 1.73 -8.65 2.17
CA GLY A 141 1.29 -9.93 1.62
C GLY A 141 -0.21 -10.15 1.71
N ALA A 142 -0.84 -9.76 2.83
CA ALA A 142 -2.28 -9.84 3.01
C ALA A 142 -3.02 -8.87 2.10
N PHE A 143 -2.51 -7.65 1.96
CA PHE A 143 -3.03 -6.64 1.04
C PHE A 143 -3.03 -7.17 -0.40
N MET A 144 -1.89 -7.66 -0.90
CA MET A 144 -1.79 -8.24 -2.24
C MET A 144 -2.78 -9.39 -2.45
N LYS A 145 -3.00 -10.22 -1.43
CA LYS A 145 -3.95 -11.34 -1.52
C LYS A 145 -5.41 -10.89 -1.52
N LEU A 146 -5.78 -9.88 -0.72
CA LEU A 146 -7.16 -9.40 -0.63
C LEU A 146 -7.60 -8.64 -1.88
N TYR A 147 -6.68 -7.87 -2.48
CA TYR A 147 -6.95 -7.11 -3.70
C TYR A 147 -6.60 -7.87 -4.99
N ASP A 148 -6.28 -9.17 -4.88
CA ASP A 148 -5.89 -10.05 -6.00
C ASP A 148 -4.75 -9.47 -6.86
N ILE A 149 -3.77 -8.81 -6.25
CA ILE A 149 -2.61 -8.20 -6.93
C ILE A 149 -1.49 -9.24 -7.02
N ALA A 150 -1.14 -9.68 -8.24
CA ALA A 150 -0.06 -10.65 -8.47
C ALA A 150 1.10 -10.12 -9.30
N ASP A 151 0.86 -9.08 -10.10
CA ASP A 151 1.86 -8.41 -10.91
C ASP A 151 1.68 -6.89 -10.88
N VAL A 152 2.62 -6.18 -11.47
CA VAL A 152 2.61 -4.71 -11.55
C VAL A 152 1.38 -4.21 -12.33
N GLU A 153 0.88 -4.98 -13.30
CA GLU A 153 -0.32 -4.60 -14.06
C GLU A 153 -1.58 -4.64 -13.20
N ASP A 154 -1.74 -5.64 -12.33
CA ASP A 154 -2.87 -5.69 -11.39
C ASP A 154 -2.83 -4.50 -10.43
N LEU A 155 -1.63 -4.08 -10.03
CA LEU A 155 -1.44 -2.91 -9.19
C LEU A 155 -1.80 -1.62 -9.95
N ARG A 156 -1.39 -1.51 -11.22
CA ARG A 156 -1.74 -0.37 -12.10
C ARG A 156 -3.25 -0.29 -12.30
N GLU A 157 -3.89 -1.42 -12.56
CA GLU A 157 -5.34 -1.50 -12.72
C GLU A 157 -6.08 -1.20 -11.41
N PHE A 158 -5.57 -1.66 -10.27
CA PHE A 158 -6.10 -1.29 -8.94
C PHE A 158 -6.00 0.21 -8.67
N VAL A 159 -4.85 0.84 -8.97
CA VAL A 159 -4.65 2.28 -8.82
C VAL A 159 -5.57 3.05 -9.77
N LYS A 160 -5.69 2.61 -11.03
CA LYS A 160 -6.60 3.20 -12.02
C LYS A 160 -8.06 3.10 -11.58
N GLN A 161 -8.48 1.98 -10.98
CA GLN A 161 -9.82 1.83 -10.43
C GLN A 161 -10.06 2.75 -9.23
N GLY A 162 -9.05 2.96 -8.38
CA GLY A 162 -9.16 3.85 -7.22
C GLY A 162 -9.16 5.34 -7.56
N ILE A 163 -8.40 5.74 -8.59
CA ILE A 163 -8.20 7.15 -8.96
C ILE A 163 -9.15 7.59 -10.09
N GLY A 164 -9.67 6.63 -10.89
CA GLY A 164 -10.63 6.90 -11.96
C GLY A 164 -10.02 7.36 -13.30
N TYR A 165 -8.72 7.62 -13.35
CA TYR A 165 -7.97 7.92 -14.58
C TYR A 165 -6.61 7.21 -14.58
N ASP A 166 -6.01 7.05 -15.77
CA ASP A 166 -4.71 6.38 -15.92
C ASP A 166 -3.56 7.36 -15.68
N VAL A 167 -3.01 7.37 -14.46
CA VAL A 167 -1.86 8.20 -14.06
C VAL A 167 -0.62 7.93 -14.93
N TYR A 168 -0.53 6.76 -15.57
CA TYR A 168 0.64 6.35 -16.34
C TYR A 168 0.44 6.50 -17.85
N SER A 169 -0.64 7.13 -18.32
CA SER A 169 -0.83 7.41 -19.76
C SER A 169 -0.09 8.68 -20.23
N GLY A 170 0.66 9.36 -19.36
CA GLY A 170 1.59 10.43 -19.73
C GLY A 170 0.97 11.75 -20.17
N GLU A 171 -0.36 11.86 -20.16
CA GLU A 171 -1.09 13.06 -20.53
C GLU A 171 -2.24 13.29 -19.55
N THR A 172 -1.95 13.82 -18.36
CA THR A 172 -3.02 14.31 -17.49
C THR A 172 -2.62 15.55 -16.72
N GLU A 173 -3.52 16.55 -16.74
CA GLU A 173 -3.46 17.78 -15.96
C GLU A 173 -3.25 17.51 -14.45
N ALA A 174 -3.75 16.36 -13.98
CA ALA A 174 -3.52 15.87 -12.63
C ALA A 174 -2.04 15.57 -12.29
N ASP A 175 -1.22 15.12 -13.24
CA ASP A 175 0.21 14.91 -12.99
C ASP A 175 0.92 16.24 -12.78
N LYS A 176 0.52 17.29 -13.53
CA LYS A 176 1.03 18.65 -13.33
C LYS A 176 0.57 19.24 -12.01
N GLU A 177 -0.67 18.97 -11.59
CA GLU A 177 -1.18 19.39 -10.28
C GLU A 177 -0.41 18.72 -9.15
N ILE A 178 -0.12 17.42 -9.27
CA ILE A 178 0.68 16.67 -8.29
C ILE A 178 2.12 17.17 -8.27
N GLU A 179 2.76 17.40 -9.43
CA GLU A 179 4.10 17.98 -9.51
C GLU A 179 4.17 19.37 -8.88
N THR A 180 3.17 20.22 -9.15
CA THR A 180 3.10 21.57 -8.59
C THR A 180 2.90 21.51 -7.08
N TRP A 181 2.06 20.62 -6.59
CA TRP A 181 1.86 20.38 -5.16
C TRP A 181 3.12 19.83 -4.49
N PHE A 182 3.81 18.85 -5.09
CA PHE A 182 5.07 18.34 -4.57
C PHE A 182 6.16 19.41 -4.56
N ALA A 183 6.22 20.25 -5.60
CA ALA A 183 7.12 21.38 -5.67
C ALA A 183 6.79 22.43 -4.60
N GLU A 184 5.51 22.69 -4.31
CA GLU A 184 5.08 23.58 -3.23
C GLU A 184 5.47 23.02 -1.85
N VAL A 185 5.28 21.72 -1.63
CA VAL A 185 5.65 21.06 -0.37
C VAL A 185 7.17 21.01 -0.17
N LEU A 186 7.94 20.76 -1.23
CA LEU A 186 9.41 20.72 -1.18
C LEU A 186 10.05 22.11 -1.17
N SER A 187 9.41 23.10 -1.78
CA SER A 187 9.84 24.50 -1.73
C SER A 187 9.51 25.17 -0.39
N ARG A 188 8.65 24.55 0.44
CA ARG A 188 8.51 24.86 1.88
C ARG A 188 9.74 24.40 2.64
N LYS A 189 10.85 25.09 2.36
CA LYS A 189 12.11 25.03 3.08
C LYS A 189 11.86 25.55 4.49
N ASP A 190 11.90 24.64 5.47
CA ASP A 190 11.99 24.90 6.90
C ASP A 190 10.75 25.52 7.58
N GLY A 191 9.78 24.67 7.93
CA GLY A 191 9.29 24.63 9.31
C GLY A 191 8.48 25.80 9.90
N THR A 192 7.83 26.66 9.12
CA THR A 192 6.80 27.57 9.67
C THR A 192 5.55 27.65 8.79
N GLY A 193 4.43 27.19 9.34
CA GLY A 193 3.10 27.40 8.78
C GLY A 193 2.15 26.24 9.08
N ASN A 194 1.06 26.52 9.79
CA ASN A 194 0.05 25.58 10.29
C ASN A 194 -0.68 24.82 9.16
N LEU A 195 0.00 23.84 8.55
CA LEU A 195 -0.54 23.04 7.44
C LEU A 195 -1.84 22.31 7.82
N ARG A 196 -1.96 21.92 9.10
CA ARG A 196 -3.19 21.32 9.63
C ARG A 196 -4.36 22.29 9.64
N GLU A 197 -4.13 23.56 9.98
CA GLU A 197 -5.19 24.57 9.99
C GLU A 197 -5.64 24.84 8.56
N GLU A 198 -4.70 25.00 7.63
CA GLU A 198 -5.02 25.24 6.22
C GLU A 198 -5.78 24.07 5.57
N ILE A 199 -5.41 22.82 5.88
CA ILE A 199 -6.14 21.63 5.43
C ILE A 199 -7.55 21.59 6.03
N VAL A 200 -7.71 21.94 7.31
CA VAL A 200 -9.02 21.99 7.97
C VAL A 200 -9.89 23.09 7.35
N THR A 201 -9.33 24.25 7.04
CA THR A 201 -10.06 25.34 6.38
C THR A 201 -10.50 24.95 4.97
N LYS A 202 -9.61 24.34 4.16
CA LYS A 202 -9.96 23.87 2.80
C LYS A 202 -11.01 22.75 2.82
N MET A 203 -10.95 21.84 3.79
CA MET A 203 -11.98 20.81 3.97
C MET A 203 -13.35 21.41 4.33
N ALA A 204 -13.37 22.44 5.18
CA ALA A 204 -14.60 23.15 5.52
C ALA A 204 -15.17 23.90 4.30
N GLU A 205 -14.32 24.57 3.54
CA GLU A 205 -14.71 25.30 2.33
C GLU A 205 -15.28 24.36 1.25
N LEU A 206 -14.66 23.19 1.04
CA LEU A 206 -15.17 22.17 0.11
C LEU A 206 -16.54 21.63 0.56
N GLY A 207 -16.75 21.44 1.86
CA GLY A 207 -18.05 21.03 2.39
C GLY A 207 -19.16 22.06 2.12
N GLU A 208 -18.86 23.35 2.26
CA GLU A 208 -19.81 24.42 1.96
C GLU A 208 -20.13 24.52 0.46
N LEU A 209 -19.14 24.29 -0.40
CA LEU A 209 -19.30 24.26 -1.86
C LEU A 209 -20.17 23.08 -2.31
N GLU A 210 -20.00 21.90 -1.71
CA GLU A 210 -20.86 20.74 -1.98
C GLU A 210 -22.31 21.00 -1.57
N GLU A 211 -22.54 21.59 -0.39
CA GLU A 211 -23.89 21.93 0.07
C GLU A 211 -24.55 23.00 -0.81
N LYS A 212 -23.80 24.01 -1.25
CA LYS A 212 -24.29 24.98 -2.25
C LYS A 212 -24.63 24.30 -3.58
N ARG A 213 -23.75 23.42 -4.07
CA ARG A 213 -23.99 22.66 -5.31
C ARG A 213 -25.23 21.77 -5.20
N LYS A 214 -25.45 21.10 -4.06
CA LYS A 214 -26.67 20.30 -3.83
C LYS A 214 -27.93 21.17 -3.89
N ARG A 215 -27.92 22.34 -3.25
CA ARG A 215 -29.05 23.28 -3.29
C ARG A 215 -29.33 23.80 -4.70
N GLU A 216 -28.30 24.11 -5.48
CA GLU A 216 -28.46 24.52 -6.89
C GLU A 216 -29.05 23.39 -7.75
N VAL A 217 -28.66 22.14 -7.50
CA VAL A 217 -29.21 20.98 -8.21
C VAL A 217 -30.68 20.76 -7.83
N GLU A 218 -31.03 20.90 -6.55
CA GLU A 218 -32.42 20.83 -6.10
C GLU A 218 -33.27 21.95 -6.69
N GLU A 219 -32.77 23.19 -6.71
CA GLU A 219 -33.46 24.34 -7.29
C GLU A 219 -33.69 24.17 -8.79
N LYS A 220 -32.67 23.74 -9.54
CA LYS A 220 -32.79 23.43 -10.98
C LYS A 220 -33.80 22.30 -11.24
N GLY A 221 -33.82 21.27 -10.39
CA GLY A 221 -34.80 20.18 -10.47
C GLY A 221 -36.23 20.64 -10.20
N LEU A 222 -36.43 21.59 -9.28
CA LEU A 222 -37.74 22.20 -9.02
C LEU A 222 -38.20 23.08 -10.19
N LEU A 223 -37.30 23.87 -10.77
CA LEU A 223 -37.61 24.70 -11.94
C LEU A 223 -38.04 23.85 -13.15
N GLN A 224 -37.33 22.74 -13.42
CA GLN A 224 -37.73 21.81 -14.48
C GLN A 224 -39.12 21.19 -14.23
N LYS A 225 -39.45 20.86 -12.96
CA LYS A 225 -40.79 20.36 -12.60
C LYS A 225 -41.88 21.42 -12.79
N ILE A 226 -41.57 22.70 -12.58
CA ILE A 226 -42.51 23.80 -12.79
C ILE A 226 -42.73 24.03 -14.29
N GLU A 227 -41.67 24.03 -15.09
CA GLU A 227 -41.77 24.20 -16.56
C GLU A 227 -42.55 23.05 -17.22
N THR A 228 -42.30 21.81 -16.81
CA THR A 228 -43.03 20.64 -17.32
C THR A 228 -44.52 20.72 -16.98
N LYS A 229 -44.87 21.02 -15.72
CA LYS A 229 -46.28 21.22 -15.32
C LYS A 229 -46.96 22.39 -16.04
N LYS A 230 -46.22 23.46 -16.32
CA LYS A 230 -46.75 24.60 -17.08
C LYS A 230 -47.07 24.21 -18.52
N ARG A 231 -46.19 23.45 -19.18
CA ARG A 231 -46.46 22.89 -20.52
C ARG A 231 -47.67 21.95 -20.51
N GLU A 232 -47.78 21.06 -19.53
CA GLU A 232 -48.94 20.16 -19.38
C GLU A 232 -50.26 20.92 -19.16
N LEU A 233 -50.23 22.07 -18.48
CA LEU A 233 -51.41 22.91 -18.28
C LEU A 233 -51.79 23.70 -19.55
N GLU A 234 -50.81 24.12 -20.34
CA GLU A 234 -51.03 24.78 -21.63
C GLU A 234 -51.62 23.82 -22.68
N GLU A 235 -51.23 22.53 -22.66
CA GLU A 235 -51.78 21.49 -23.54
C GLU A 235 -53.21 21.05 -23.17
N ARG A 236 -53.66 21.33 -21.94
CA ARG A 236 -55.00 20.95 -21.44
C ARG A 236 -56.07 22.03 -21.62
N ARG A 237 -55.73 23.18 -22.20
CA ARG A 237 -56.61 24.35 -22.33
C ARG A 237 -57.02 24.58 -23.78
#